data_AF-A0A1A7YD68-F1
#
_entry.id   AF-A0A1A7YD68-F1
#
_cell.length_a   1.000
_cell.length_b   1.000
_cell.length_c   1.000
_cell.angle_alpha   90.00
_cell.angle_beta   90.00
_cell.angle_gamma   90.00
#
_symmetry.space_group_name_H-M   'P 1'
#
loop_
_entity.id
_entity.type
_entity.pdbx_description
1 polymer ?
#
loop_
_entity_poly.entity_id
_entity_poly.type
_entity_poly.pdbx_seq_one_letter_code
_entity_poly.pdbx_strand_id
1 'polypeptide(L)' 'PADDGTCRRCPPHCDLCADDRTCFKCTFLYLMLNGACRASCPMDYYEDMDEGRCGQCHPTCGSCSGPLEDDCE' A
#
# COMPACT_ATOMS: atom_id res chain seq x y z
N PRO A 1 7.08 11.03 15.29
CA PRO A 1 8.48 11.19 15.77
C PRO A 1 8.63 10.38 17.06
N ALA A 2 9.65 9.52 17.17
CA ALA A 2 9.87 8.76 18.40
C ALA A 2 10.30 9.72 19.53
N ASP A 3 9.53 9.74 20.62
CA ASP A 3 9.62 10.66 21.76
C ASP A 3 10.87 10.48 22.66
N ASP A 4 11.86 9.70 22.20
CA ASP A 4 13.07 9.32 22.97
C ASP A 4 14.37 9.91 22.39
N GLY A 5 14.26 10.85 21.43
CA GLY A 5 15.44 11.45 20.78
C GLY A 5 16.23 10.50 19.85
N THR A 6 15.73 9.29 19.62
CA THR A 6 16.33 8.33 18.69
C THR A 6 15.78 8.49 17.28
N CYS A 7 16.65 8.68 16.29
CA CYS A 7 16.29 8.55 14.88
C CYS A 7 16.10 7.06 14.54
N ARG A 8 14.86 6.66 14.24
CA ARG A 8 14.57 5.33 13.70
C ARG A 8 14.53 5.39 12.18
N ARG A 9 14.93 4.29 11.54
CA ARG A 9 14.77 4.13 10.10
C ARG A 9 13.33 3.76 9.80
N CYS A 10 12.81 4.29 8.71
CA CYS A 10 11.52 3.86 8.18
C CYS A 10 11.58 2.38 7.74
N PRO A 11 10.40 1.73 7.62
CA PRO A 11 10.28 0.45 6.96
C PRO A 11 10.95 0.45 5.57
N PRO A 12 11.35 -0.72 5.04
CA PRO A 12 11.87 -0.81 3.67
C PRO A 12 10.84 -0.28 2.67
N HIS A 13 11.34 0.40 1.63
CA HIS A 13 10.54 0.98 0.54
C HIS A 13 9.54 2.07 0.98
N CYS A 14 9.84 2.73 2.09
CA CYS A 14 9.05 3.82 2.65
C CYS A 14 9.83 5.13 2.66
N ASP A 15 9.33 6.13 1.94
CA ASP A 15 9.89 7.49 1.88
C ASP A 15 9.48 8.34 3.09
N LEU A 16 8.30 8.10 3.67
CA LEU A 16 7.78 8.82 4.83
C LEU A 16 7.07 7.86 5.77
N CYS A 17 7.51 7.79 7.04
CA CYS A 17 6.92 6.93 8.05
C CYS A 17 6.56 7.70 9.33
N ALA A 18 5.56 7.22 10.06
CA ALA A 18 5.23 7.72 11.40
C ALA A 18 6.24 7.22 12.45
N ASP A 19 6.61 5.95 12.30
CA ASP A 19 7.40 5.11 13.18
C ASP A 19 8.10 3.99 12.37
N ASP A 20 8.79 3.08 13.03
CA ASP A 20 9.53 1.98 12.38
C ASP A 20 8.65 0.91 11.69
N ARG A 21 7.32 1.02 11.78
CA ARG A 21 6.36 0.06 11.22
C ARG A 21 5.35 0.70 10.27
N THR A 22 4.96 1.93 10.54
CA THR A 22 3.87 2.60 9.80
C THR A 22 4.41 3.53 8.72
N CYS A 23 4.15 3.19 7.46
CA CYS A 23 4.47 4.01 6.30
C CYS A 23 3.29 4.89 5.86
N PHE A 24 3.59 6.13 5.48
CA PHE A 24 2.68 7.11 4.88
C PHE A 24 2.97 7.42 3.42
N LYS A 25 4.19 7.13 2.94
CA LYS A 25 4.51 7.26 1.52
C LYS A 25 5.49 6.18 1.09
N CYS A 26 5.08 5.35 0.14
CA CYS A 26 5.96 4.36 -0.46
C CYS A 26 6.89 4.99 -1.49
N THR A 27 8.07 4.39 -1.64
CA THR A 27 8.99 4.72 -2.74
C THR A 27 8.32 4.41 -4.08
N PHE A 28 8.74 5.09 -5.15
CA PHE A 28 8.28 4.84 -6.52
C PHE A 28 8.27 3.33 -6.87
N LEU A 29 7.20 2.87 -7.51
CA LEU A 29 6.87 1.46 -7.85
C LEU A 29 6.41 0.57 -6.68
N TYR A 30 6.28 1.09 -5.47
CA TYR A 30 5.70 0.36 -4.35
C TYR A 30 4.33 0.90 -3.99
N LEU A 31 3.42 0.00 -3.66
CA LEU A 31 2.03 0.26 -3.36
C LEU A 31 1.78 0.10 -1.87
N MET A 32 1.04 1.04 -1.29
CA MET A 32 0.64 0.98 0.10
C MET A 32 -0.50 -0.02 0.33
N LEU A 33 -0.32 -0.89 1.32
CA LEU A 33 -1.37 -1.75 1.86
C LEU A 33 -1.21 -1.85 3.38
N ASN A 34 -2.22 -1.37 4.12
CA ASN A 34 -2.26 -1.43 5.59
C ASN A 34 -1.02 -0.81 6.27
N GLY A 35 -0.54 0.32 5.75
CA GLY A 35 0.64 1.03 6.29
C GLY A 35 1.98 0.38 5.93
N ALA A 36 2.00 -0.64 5.07
CA ALA A 36 3.23 -1.25 4.55
C ALA A 36 3.32 -1.07 3.03
N CYS A 37 4.54 -1.00 2.52
CA CYS A 37 4.81 -0.88 1.08
C CYS A 37 5.09 -2.26 0.48
N ARG A 38 4.43 -2.56 -0.64
CA ARG A 38 4.55 -3.83 -1.34
C ARG A 38 4.83 -3.60 -2.83
N ALA A 39 5.58 -4.50 -3.44
CA ALA A 39 5.87 -4.44 -4.86
C ALA A 39 4.68 -4.86 -5.73
N SER A 40 3.74 -5.64 -5.17
CA SER A 40 2.51 -6.07 -5.84
C SER A 40 1.40 -6.26 -4.82
N CYS A 41 0.17 -6.08 -5.26
CA CYS A 41 -1.02 -6.30 -4.45
C CYS A 41 -1.39 -7.80 -4.37
N PRO A 42 -1.95 -8.26 -3.23
CA PRO A 42 -2.45 -9.62 -3.12
C PRO A 42 -3.68 -9.83 -4.01
N MET A 43 -4.09 -11.10 -4.18
CA MET A 43 -5.41 -11.42 -4.74
C MET A 43 -6.51 -10.67 -3.98
N ASP A 44 -7.61 -10.39 -4.64
CA ASP A 44 -8.71 -9.51 -4.15
C ASP A 44 -8.36 -8.01 -4.05
N TYR A 45 -7.19 -7.59 -4.56
CA TYR A 45 -6.79 -6.18 -4.66
C TYR A 45 -6.25 -5.85 -6.05
N TYR A 46 -6.62 -4.68 -6.57
CA TYR A 46 -6.04 -4.11 -7.78
C TYR A 46 -4.96 -3.07 -7.45
N GLU A 47 -4.08 -2.82 -8.42
CA GLU A 47 -3.01 -1.84 -8.31
C GLU A 47 -3.51 -0.44 -8.69
N ASP A 48 -3.74 0.40 -7.68
CA ASP A 48 -4.15 1.79 -7.86
C ASP A 48 -2.89 2.66 -7.99
N MET A 49 -2.41 2.82 -9.22
CA MET A 49 -1.18 3.58 -9.52
C MET A 49 -1.37 5.10 -9.36
N ASP A 50 -2.60 5.60 -9.45
CA ASP A 50 -2.93 7.01 -9.23
C ASP A 50 -2.77 7.38 -7.75
N GLU A 51 -3.26 6.54 -6.83
CA GLU A 51 -3.08 6.74 -5.39
C GLU A 51 -1.85 6.03 -4.80
N GLY A 52 -1.14 5.23 -5.60
CA GLY A 52 0.05 4.48 -5.17
C GLY A 52 -0.27 3.47 -4.06
N ARG A 53 -1.41 2.78 -4.16
CA ARG A 53 -1.91 1.85 -3.14
C ARG A 53 -2.51 0.59 -3.74
N CYS A 54 -2.73 -0.40 -2.87
CA CYS A 54 -3.59 -1.54 -3.20
C CYS A 54 -5.04 -1.18 -2.89
N GLY A 55 -5.87 -1.07 -3.92
CA GLY A 55 -7.32 -0.89 -3.80
C GLY A 55 -8.00 -2.25 -3.69
N GLN A 56 -9.03 -2.38 -2.85
CA GLN A 56 -9.76 -3.64 -2.72
C GLN A 56 -10.70 -3.81 -3.91
N CYS A 57 -10.75 -5.01 -4.47
CA CYS A 57 -11.72 -5.37 -5.50
C CYS A 57 -13.16 -5.31 -4.99
N HIS A 58 -14.12 -5.27 -5.91
CA HIS A 58 -15.51 -5.52 -5.56
C HIS A 58 -15.64 -6.91 -4.90
N PRO A 59 -16.42 -7.08 -3.81
CA PRO A 59 -16.47 -8.33 -3.02
C PRO A 59 -16.97 -9.57 -3.77
N THR A 60 -17.51 -9.41 -4.98
CA THR A 60 -17.92 -10.52 -5.84
C THR A 60 -16.80 -11.01 -6.77
N CYS A 61 -15.69 -10.27 -6.87
CA CYS A 61 -14.54 -10.61 -7.70
C CYS A 61 -13.47 -11.34 -6.87
N GLY A 62 -12.76 -12.31 -7.46
CA GLY A 62 -11.52 -12.87 -6.89
C GLY A 62 -10.24 -12.20 -7.42
N SER A 63 -10.33 -11.55 -8.59
CA SER A 63 -9.31 -10.70 -9.21
C SER A 63 -10.02 -9.56 -9.94
N CYS A 64 -9.38 -8.40 -10.02
CA CYS A 64 -9.95 -7.24 -10.69
C CYS A 64 -8.86 -6.27 -11.16
N SER A 65 -9.22 -5.43 -12.12
CA SER A 65 -8.41 -4.29 -12.58
C SER A 65 -8.91 -2.95 -12.01
N GLY A 66 -9.95 -2.96 -11.18
CA GLY A 66 -10.59 -1.78 -10.62
C GLY A 66 -11.61 -2.11 -9.52
N PRO A 67 -12.19 -1.08 -8.88
CA PRO A 67 -13.04 -1.26 -7.70
C PRO A 67 -14.49 -1.68 -8.02
N LEU A 68 -14.92 -1.65 -9.29
CA LEU A 68 -16.31 -1.91 -9.68
C LEU A 68 -16.57 -3.39 -9.95
N GLU A 69 -17.84 -3.80 -9.94
CA GLU A 69 -18.22 -5.19 -10.28
C GLU A 69 -17.85 -5.56 -11.73
N ASP A 70 -17.91 -4.58 -12.63
CA ASP A 70 -17.59 -4.76 -14.06
C ASP A 70 -16.07 -4.85 -14.32
N ASP A 71 -15.24 -4.53 -13.32
CA ASP A 71 -13.78 -4.59 -13.41
C ASP A 71 -13.21 -5.97 -13.01
N CYS A 72 -14.06 -6.97 -12.75
CA CYS A 72 -13.59 -8.32 -12.43
C CYS A 72 -12.82 -8.95 -13.60
N GLU A 73 -11.83 -9.78 -13.28
CA GLU A 73 -11.03 -10.58 -14.23
C GLU A 73 -11.22 -12.10 -14.04
#